data_AF-A0A926KFK9-F1
#
_entry.id   AF-A0A926KFK9-F1
#
_cell.length_a   1.000
_cell.length_b   1.000
_cell.length_c   1.000
_cell.angle_alpha   90.00
_cell.angle_beta   90.00
_cell.angle_gamma   90.00
#
_symmetry.space_group_name_H-M   'P 1'
#
loop_
_entity.id
_entity.type
_entity.pdbx_description
1 polymer ?
#
loop_
_entity_poly.entity_id
_entity_poly.type
_entity_poly.pdbx_seq_one_letter_code
_entity_poly.pdbx_strand_id
1 'polypeptide(L)'
;MQDFDEDLIRALQLDGRAQFSTLADQLGVHRTLVAKRVQELIETGEISIRAAVHPSALGMPVQVNLRLRVIGSTTHVFEELLTRNDVVFLSEITGPQQVIVELWAADWETAARATRQIRAIPGVIEIQTSLYEQVIRRLRLSQDPRVPMHTFDDFDVELMALLQEDGRYTFGELSRRLGRSASACRTRVMRLLDSNAMRIGAVRARRAATSSLLAGVGITLSGSETTAEAFEQLFVELPGIEFIARTMGTYSFIATISARSIPHFAQLVRDIREQPGVMIVDTWVHAHIWAERYEWSLDRLLGGRMIEQGGSLADETGHGSNR
;
A
#
# COMPACT_ATOMS: atom_id res chain seq x y z
N MET A 1 23.60 17.38 -1.21
CA MET A 1 23.03 16.98 0.09
C MET A 1 21.65 16.36 -0.09
N GLN A 2 20.73 17.02 -0.82
CA GLN A 2 19.46 16.39 -1.22
C GLN A 2 19.64 15.07 -1.99
N ASP A 3 20.53 15.01 -2.99
CA ASP A 3 20.72 13.75 -3.74
C ASP A 3 21.24 12.58 -2.87
N PHE A 4 22.08 12.86 -1.86
CA PHE A 4 22.56 11.85 -0.91
C PHE A 4 21.44 11.33 -0.01
N ASP A 5 20.63 12.22 0.57
CA ASP A 5 19.52 11.80 1.43
C ASP A 5 18.47 11.02 0.63
N GLU A 6 18.20 11.43 -0.62
CA GLU A 6 17.32 10.71 -1.54
C GLU A 6 17.82 9.28 -1.81
N ASP A 7 19.11 9.11 -2.12
CA ASP A 7 19.69 7.80 -2.37
C ASP A 7 19.76 6.93 -1.10
N LEU A 8 20.06 7.54 0.05
CA LEU A 8 20.03 6.86 1.35
C LEU A 8 18.61 6.38 1.71
N ILE A 9 17.61 7.23 1.52
CA ILE A 9 16.22 6.87 1.77
C ILE A 9 15.76 5.80 0.79
N ARG A 10 16.16 5.87 -0.48
CA ARG A 10 15.86 4.81 -1.47
C ARG A 10 16.46 3.47 -1.05
N ALA A 11 17.70 3.47 -0.56
CA ALA A 11 18.33 2.24 -0.07
C ALA A 11 17.61 1.68 1.16
N LEU A 12 17.20 2.53 2.11
CA LEU A 12 16.40 2.12 3.27
C LEU A 12 14.97 1.72 2.93
N GLN A 13 14.39 2.23 1.85
CA GLN A 13 13.10 1.77 1.33
C GLN A 13 13.19 0.33 0.83
N LEU A 14 14.32 -0.06 0.26
CA LEU A 14 14.57 -1.44 -0.18
C LEU A 14 14.81 -2.37 1.00
N ASP A 15 15.64 -1.96 1.97
CA ASP A 15 15.93 -2.68 3.20
C ASP A 15 16.10 -1.72 4.40
N GLY A 16 15.04 -1.58 5.19
CA GLY A 16 15.02 -0.70 6.36
C GLY A 16 15.89 -1.22 7.52
N ARG A 17 16.31 -2.48 7.48
CA ARG A 17 17.20 -3.13 8.45
C ARG A 17 18.64 -3.25 7.94
N ALA A 18 18.95 -2.69 6.77
CA ALA A 18 20.30 -2.70 6.21
C ALA A 18 21.33 -2.19 7.22
N GLN A 19 22.48 -2.87 7.28
CA GLN A 19 23.58 -2.43 8.11
C GLN A 19 24.16 -1.13 7.56
N PHE A 20 24.47 -0.18 8.45
CA PHE A 20 25.05 1.10 8.04
C PHE A 20 26.38 0.98 7.29
N SER A 21 27.14 -0.11 7.50
CA SER A 21 28.33 -0.42 6.70
C SER A 21 27.96 -0.73 5.25
N THR A 22 26.98 -1.62 5.02
CA THR A 22 26.51 -1.98 3.69
C THR A 22 26.00 -0.76 2.91
N LEU A 23 25.21 0.10 3.57
CA LEU A 23 24.73 1.34 2.97
C LEU A 23 25.87 2.32 2.67
N ALA A 24 26.88 2.38 3.54
CA ALA A 24 28.05 3.23 3.35
C ALA A 24 28.88 2.80 2.14
N ASP A 25 29.10 1.49 1.99
CA ASP A 25 29.80 0.90 0.85
C ASP A 25 29.05 1.18 -0.47
N GLN A 26 27.71 1.03 -0.47
CA GLN A 26 26.86 1.31 -1.63
C GLN A 26 26.86 2.78 -2.04
N LEU A 27 26.87 3.70 -1.07
CA LEU A 27 26.78 5.14 -1.30
C LEU A 27 28.16 5.83 -1.43
N GLY A 28 29.26 5.08 -1.27
CA GLY A 28 30.62 5.62 -1.36
C GLY A 28 30.96 6.62 -0.25
N VAL A 29 30.40 6.45 0.95
CA VAL A 29 30.61 7.36 2.10
C VAL A 29 31.06 6.60 3.35
N HIS A 30 31.41 7.32 4.41
CA HIS A 30 31.80 6.70 5.68
C HIS A 30 30.58 6.28 6.51
N ARG A 31 30.65 5.13 7.20
CA ARG A 31 29.55 4.57 8.05
C ARG A 31 28.99 5.56 9.07
N THR A 32 29.84 6.39 9.68
CA THR A 32 29.41 7.39 10.67
C THR A 32 28.51 8.48 10.05
N LEU A 33 28.73 8.84 8.79
CA LEU A 33 27.86 9.78 8.08
C LEU A 33 26.47 9.18 7.86
N VAL A 34 26.40 7.93 7.39
CA VAL A 34 25.14 7.19 7.23
C VAL A 34 24.40 7.12 8.56
N ALA A 35 25.06 6.66 9.63
CA ALA A 35 24.45 6.51 10.94
C ALA A 35 23.86 7.84 11.45
N LYS A 36 24.63 8.93 11.35
CA LYS A 36 24.20 10.27 11.74
C LYS A 36 22.98 10.72 10.93
N ARG A 37 23.03 10.60 9.60
CA ARG A 37 21.94 11.05 8.72
C ARG A 37 20.67 10.24 8.92
N VAL A 38 20.75 8.91 9.04
CA VAL A 38 19.57 8.08 9.34
C VAL A 38 18.92 8.48 10.66
N GLN A 39 19.73 8.71 11.70
CA GLN A 39 19.22 9.14 13.00
C GLN A 39 18.50 10.49 12.89
N GLU A 40 19.11 11.47 12.23
CA GLU A 40 18.51 12.80 12.01
C GLU A 40 17.19 12.71 11.21
N LEU A 41 17.13 11.88 10.16
CA LEU A 41 15.91 11.69 9.36
C LEU A 41 14.77 11.04 10.18
N ILE A 42 15.10 10.15 11.12
CA ILE A 42 14.12 9.53 12.03
C ILE A 42 13.67 10.53 13.10
N GLU A 43 14.61 11.23 13.74
CA GLU A 43 14.32 12.21 14.80
C GLU A 43 13.51 13.40 14.31
N THR A 44 13.75 13.85 13.08
CA THR A 44 12.96 14.90 12.43
C THR A 44 11.60 14.43 11.93
N GLY A 45 11.33 13.11 12.01
CA GLY A 45 10.13 12.48 11.49
C GLY A 45 10.04 12.50 9.96
N GLU A 46 11.15 12.78 9.25
CA GLU A 46 11.17 12.74 7.79
C GLU A 46 10.99 11.31 7.28
N ILE A 47 11.57 10.33 7.99
CA ILE A 47 11.31 8.91 7.77
C ILE A 47 10.98 8.17 9.07
N SER A 48 10.32 7.03 8.93
CA SER A 48 10.21 5.99 9.96
C SER A 48 10.52 4.64 9.33
N ILE A 49 11.04 3.67 10.09
CA ILE A 49 11.25 2.32 9.56
C ILE A 49 10.10 1.45 10.00
N ARG A 50 9.34 0.89 9.06
CA ARG A 50 8.13 0.12 9.35
C ARG A 50 8.05 -1.11 8.48
N ALA A 51 7.32 -2.11 8.95
CA ALA A 51 6.89 -3.20 8.12
C ALA A 51 5.74 -2.75 7.20
N ALA A 52 5.80 -3.16 5.95
CA ALA A 52 4.67 -3.14 5.04
C ALA A 52 4.27 -4.59 4.77
N VAL A 53 3.00 -4.90 5.02
CA VAL A 53 2.43 -6.25 4.94
C VAL A 53 1.60 -6.35 3.67
N HIS A 54 1.74 -7.45 2.95
CA HIS A 54 0.97 -7.64 1.73
C HIS A 54 -0.51 -7.93 2.04
N PRO A 55 -1.47 -7.36 1.27
CA PRO A 55 -2.90 -7.54 1.54
C PRO A 55 -3.35 -9.00 1.55
N SER A 56 -2.80 -9.82 0.65
CA SER A 56 -3.09 -11.27 0.64
C SER A 56 -2.64 -11.99 1.90
N ALA A 57 -1.57 -11.53 2.57
CA ALA A 57 -1.14 -12.08 3.86
C ALA A 57 -2.14 -11.74 4.99
N LEU A 58 -2.93 -10.69 4.79
CA LEU A 58 -3.99 -10.26 5.69
C LEU A 58 -5.36 -10.86 5.33
N GLY A 59 -5.42 -11.78 4.36
CA GLY A 59 -6.67 -12.36 3.87
C GLY A 59 -7.49 -11.41 3.01
N MET A 60 -6.87 -10.37 2.44
CA MET A 60 -7.52 -9.38 1.57
C MET A 60 -6.87 -9.35 0.17
N PRO A 61 -6.93 -10.45 -0.59
CA PRO A 61 -6.24 -10.56 -1.87
C PRO A 61 -6.86 -9.70 -2.97
N VAL A 62 -8.14 -9.33 -2.87
CA VAL A 62 -8.84 -8.55 -3.90
C VAL A 62 -8.60 -7.07 -3.66
N GLN A 63 -8.01 -6.40 -4.65
CA GLN A 63 -7.72 -4.96 -4.59
C GLN A 63 -8.39 -4.26 -5.76
N VAL A 64 -9.09 -3.16 -5.46
CA VAL A 64 -9.94 -2.46 -6.42
C VAL A 64 -9.65 -0.98 -6.39
N ASN A 65 -9.42 -0.39 -7.56
CA ASN A 65 -9.41 1.05 -7.76
C ASN A 65 -10.78 1.50 -8.27
N LEU A 66 -11.38 2.47 -7.57
CA LEU A 66 -12.62 3.11 -7.96
C LEU A 66 -12.35 4.59 -8.24
N ARG A 67 -12.68 5.04 -9.45
CA ARG A 67 -12.80 6.47 -9.77
C ARG A 67 -14.25 6.87 -9.71
N LEU A 68 -14.56 7.84 -8.85
CA LEU A 68 -15.93 8.31 -8.64
C LEU A 68 -16.11 9.68 -9.28
N ARG A 69 -17.21 9.83 -10.00
CA ARG A 69 -17.75 11.14 -10.35
C ARG A 69 -18.77 11.53 -9.30
N VAL A 70 -18.56 12.70 -8.71
CA VAL A 70 -19.38 13.21 -7.62
C VAL A 70 -19.99 14.56 -8.02
N ILE A 71 -21.24 14.78 -7.64
CA ILE A 71 -21.92 16.07 -7.77
C ILE A 71 -22.26 16.64 -6.40
N GLY A 72 -22.34 17.97 -6.31
CA GLY A 72 -22.63 18.66 -5.05
C GLY A 72 -21.40 18.73 -4.14
N SER A 73 -21.63 18.64 -2.82
CA SER A 73 -20.56 18.71 -1.83
C SER A 73 -19.75 17.42 -1.83
N THR A 74 -18.49 17.51 -2.28
CA THR A 74 -17.54 16.39 -2.23
C THR A 74 -17.23 15.99 -0.79
N THR A 75 -17.19 16.94 0.15
CA THR A 75 -16.83 16.72 1.56
C THR A 75 -17.66 15.62 2.22
N HIS A 76 -18.97 15.58 2.00
CA HIS A 76 -19.83 14.54 2.57
C HIS A 76 -19.44 13.13 2.10
N VAL A 77 -19.15 12.98 0.80
CA VAL A 77 -18.70 11.71 0.23
C VAL A 77 -17.37 11.29 0.84
N PHE A 78 -16.42 12.22 1.01
CA PHE A 78 -15.14 11.94 1.66
C PHE A 78 -15.31 11.51 3.12
N GLU A 79 -16.12 12.21 3.90
CA GLU A 79 -16.41 11.89 5.30
C GLU A 79 -16.99 10.48 5.43
N GLU A 80 -17.96 10.11 4.60
CA GLU A 80 -18.55 8.77 4.62
C GLU A 80 -17.53 7.69 4.24
N LEU A 81 -16.74 7.91 3.18
CA LEU A 81 -15.70 6.99 2.75
C LEU A 81 -14.60 6.80 3.81
N LEU A 82 -14.26 7.85 4.57
CA LEU A 82 -13.24 7.77 5.63
C LEU A 82 -13.63 6.85 6.78
N THR A 83 -14.93 6.68 7.05
CA THR A 83 -15.42 5.78 8.10
C THR A 83 -15.23 4.30 7.76
N ARG A 84 -15.03 3.98 6.48
CA ARG A 84 -14.93 2.61 6.01
C ARG A 84 -13.56 2.00 6.31
N ASN A 85 -13.56 0.71 6.66
CA ASN A 85 -12.35 -0.06 6.96
C ASN A 85 -11.71 -0.67 5.72
N ASP A 86 -12.49 -0.90 4.66
CA ASP A 86 -12.02 -1.45 3.39
C ASP A 86 -11.37 -0.39 2.49
N VAL A 87 -11.57 0.91 2.78
CA VAL A 87 -10.91 2.04 2.09
C VAL A 87 -9.47 2.22 2.58
N VAL A 88 -8.51 1.90 1.71
CA VAL A 88 -7.07 1.98 2.00
C VAL A 88 -6.40 3.21 1.40
N PHE A 89 -6.98 3.77 0.34
CA PHE A 89 -6.54 5.04 -0.22
C PHE A 89 -7.76 5.86 -0.60
N LEU A 90 -7.72 7.15 -0.28
CA LEU A 90 -8.78 8.09 -0.59
C LEU A 90 -8.16 9.42 -0.95
N SER A 91 -8.41 9.88 -2.17
CA SER A 91 -7.87 11.13 -2.68
C SER A 91 -8.88 11.90 -3.50
N GLU A 92 -8.89 13.20 -3.28
CA GLU A 92 -9.47 14.18 -4.19
C GLU A 92 -8.53 14.41 -5.36
N ILE A 93 -9.07 14.31 -6.56
CA ILE A 93 -8.32 14.39 -7.80
C ILE A 93 -8.86 15.45 -8.75
N THR A 94 -7.97 16.00 -9.58
CA THR A 94 -8.36 16.88 -10.68
C THR A 94 -8.90 16.07 -11.85
N GLY A 95 -9.93 16.56 -12.53
CA GLY A 95 -10.41 15.98 -13.78
C GLY A 95 -11.92 15.76 -13.79
N PRO A 96 -12.42 14.94 -14.74
CA PRO A 96 -13.85 14.66 -14.88
C PRO A 96 -14.42 13.84 -13.71
N GLN A 97 -13.57 13.06 -13.04
CA GLN A 97 -13.85 12.37 -11.79
C GLN A 97 -13.14 13.11 -10.66
N GLN A 98 -13.76 13.15 -9.48
CA GLN A 98 -13.30 13.99 -8.36
C GLN A 98 -12.67 13.15 -7.25
N VAL A 99 -12.92 11.84 -7.22
CA VAL A 99 -12.49 10.97 -6.12
C VAL A 99 -11.83 9.71 -6.66
N ILE A 100 -10.68 9.35 -6.10
CA ILE A 100 -10.11 8.01 -6.18
C ILE A 100 -10.24 7.33 -4.84
N VAL A 101 -10.72 6.09 -4.88
CA VAL A 101 -10.78 5.19 -3.74
C VAL A 101 -10.07 3.90 -4.12
N GLU A 102 -9.15 3.44 -3.27
CA GLU A 102 -8.69 2.04 -3.34
C GLU A 102 -9.32 1.24 -2.20
N LEU A 103 -9.82 0.06 -2.57
CA LEU A 103 -10.42 -0.90 -1.65
C LEU A 103 -9.59 -2.17 -1.58
N TRP A 104 -9.48 -2.74 -0.38
CA TRP A 104 -9.05 -4.13 -0.18
C TRP A 104 -10.21 -4.99 0.33
N ALA A 105 -10.33 -6.20 -0.18
CA ALA A 105 -11.41 -7.11 0.13
C ALA A 105 -10.93 -8.56 0.18
N ALA A 106 -11.62 -9.37 0.97
CA ALA A 106 -11.33 -10.80 1.12
C ALA A 106 -11.65 -11.60 -0.14
N ASP A 107 -12.67 -11.17 -0.87
CA ASP A 107 -13.17 -11.82 -2.07
C ASP A 107 -13.91 -10.82 -2.97
N TRP A 108 -14.29 -11.30 -4.16
CA TRP A 108 -15.01 -10.52 -5.16
C TRP A 108 -16.40 -10.07 -4.70
N GLU A 109 -17.10 -10.89 -3.91
CA GLU A 109 -18.44 -10.54 -3.42
C GLU A 109 -18.38 -9.39 -2.41
N THR A 110 -17.37 -9.39 -1.55
CA THR A 110 -17.09 -8.32 -0.59
C THR A 110 -16.72 -7.02 -1.31
N ALA A 111 -15.86 -7.09 -2.33
CA ALA A 111 -15.54 -5.93 -3.17
C ALA A 111 -16.77 -5.39 -3.91
N ALA A 112 -17.60 -6.27 -4.48
CA ALA A 112 -18.83 -5.90 -5.18
C ALA A 112 -19.85 -5.26 -4.23
N ARG A 113 -20.01 -5.80 -3.02
CA ARG A 113 -20.86 -5.23 -1.96
C ARG A 113 -20.37 -3.86 -1.54
N ALA A 114 -19.06 -3.69 -1.30
CA ALA A 114 -18.47 -2.39 -0.98
C ALA A 114 -18.71 -1.36 -2.09
N THR A 115 -18.51 -1.75 -3.35
CA THR A 115 -18.77 -0.89 -4.51
C THR A 115 -20.25 -0.48 -4.60
N ARG A 116 -21.19 -1.40 -4.32
CA ARG A 116 -22.64 -1.09 -4.27
C ARG A 116 -22.97 -0.10 -3.15
N GLN A 117 -22.36 -0.23 -1.98
CA GLN A 117 -22.54 0.70 -0.87
C GLN A 117 -22.01 2.10 -1.22
N ILE A 118 -20.82 2.19 -1.83
CA ILE A 118 -20.24 3.47 -2.29
C ILE A 118 -21.13 4.12 -3.34
N ARG A 119 -21.74 3.33 -4.24
CA ARG A 119 -22.70 3.85 -5.23
C ARG A 119 -23.95 4.46 -4.60
N ALA A 120 -24.35 4.01 -3.42
CA ALA A 120 -25.52 4.50 -2.72
C ALA A 120 -25.28 5.82 -1.98
N ILE A 121 -24.01 6.25 -1.86
CA ILE A 121 -23.65 7.52 -1.21
C ILE A 121 -24.25 8.69 -2.00
N PRO A 122 -25.05 9.57 -1.36
CA PRO A 122 -25.61 10.75 -2.02
C PRO A 122 -24.52 11.62 -2.66
N GLY A 123 -24.70 11.92 -3.95
CA GLY A 123 -23.76 12.69 -4.75
C GLY A 123 -22.85 11.84 -5.63
N VAL A 124 -22.67 10.54 -5.37
CA VAL A 124 -21.96 9.64 -6.28
C VAL A 124 -22.86 9.30 -7.48
N ILE A 125 -22.47 9.73 -8.67
CA ILE A 125 -23.26 9.54 -9.90
C ILE A 125 -22.64 8.56 -10.88
N GLU A 126 -21.33 8.31 -10.76
CA GLU A 126 -20.60 7.39 -11.62
C GLU A 126 -19.50 6.71 -10.82
N ILE A 127 -19.29 5.43 -11.09
CA ILE A 127 -18.16 4.66 -10.56
C ILE A 127 -17.55 3.92 -11.72
N GLN A 128 -16.28 4.21 -11.98
CA GLN A 128 -15.42 3.43 -12.86
C GLN A 128 -14.56 2.52 -12.00
N THR A 129 -14.61 1.22 -12.29
CA THR A 129 -13.95 0.18 -11.50
C THR A 129 -12.80 -0.43 -12.31
N SER A 130 -11.63 -0.49 -11.68
CA SER A 130 -10.44 -1.20 -12.18
C SER A 130 -9.98 -2.19 -11.11
N LEU A 131 -9.79 -3.45 -11.50
CA LEU A 131 -9.36 -4.51 -10.60
C LEU A 131 -7.85 -4.69 -10.73
N TYR A 132 -7.12 -4.72 -9.63
CA TYR A 132 -5.68 -4.99 -9.69
C TYR A 132 -5.47 -6.49 -9.91
N GLU A 133 -4.94 -6.83 -11.07
CA GLU A 133 -4.53 -8.20 -11.40
C GLU A 133 -3.21 -8.52 -10.70
N GLN A 134 -2.26 -7.59 -10.82
CA GLN A 134 -0.94 -7.70 -10.23
C GLN A 134 -0.42 -6.29 -9.91
N VAL A 135 0.16 -6.11 -8.72
CA VAL A 135 0.83 -4.86 -8.37
C VAL A 135 2.33 -5.04 -8.54
N ILE A 136 2.84 -4.45 -9.60
CA ILE A 136 4.23 -4.65 -10.05
C ILE A 136 5.20 -3.89 -9.15
N ARG A 137 4.86 -2.65 -8.82
CA ARG A 137 5.60 -1.81 -7.89
C ARG A 137 4.59 -1.15 -6.97
N ARG A 138 4.74 -1.34 -5.66
CA ARG A 138 3.96 -0.60 -4.67
C ARG A 138 4.81 0.56 -4.17
N LEU A 139 4.12 1.63 -3.77
CA LEU A 139 4.70 2.61 -2.89
C LEU A 139 5.19 1.84 -1.65
N ARG A 140 6.51 1.76 -1.46
CA ARG A 140 7.19 1.11 -0.32
C ARG A 140 7.32 -0.43 -0.34
N LEU A 141 6.89 -1.16 -1.38
CA LEU A 141 7.19 -2.61 -1.53
C LEU A 141 7.74 -2.90 -2.94
N SER A 142 8.87 -3.62 -3.00
CA SER A 142 9.60 -3.85 -4.26
C SER A 142 8.93 -4.86 -5.19
N GLN A 143 8.16 -5.83 -4.68
CA GLN A 143 7.51 -6.91 -5.45
C GLN A 143 6.29 -7.46 -4.71
N ASP A 144 5.29 -7.96 -5.44
CA ASP A 144 4.19 -8.78 -4.89
C ASP A 144 4.72 -10.16 -4.39
N PRO A 145 4.14 -10.73 -3.32
CA PRO A 145 4.58 -11.99 -2.76
C PRO A 145 4.33 -13.18 -3.66
N ARG A 146 5.30 -14.10 -3.67
CA ARG A 146 5.11 -15.47 -4.16
C ARG A 146 4.45 -16.29 -3.04
N VAL A 147 3.19 -16.04 -2.70
CA VAL A 147 2.53 -16.75 -1.59
C VAL A 147 1.18 -17.35 -2.00
N PRO A 148 1.02 -18.68 -1.88
CA PRO A 148 -0.29 -19.33 -1.84
C PRO A 148 -1.11 -18.86 -0.62
N MET A 149 -2.42 -18.62 -0.80
CA MET A 149 -3.35 -17.90 0.10
C MET A 149 -3.55 -18.42 1.55
N HIS A 150 -2.74 -19.31 2.10
CA HIS A 150 -2.98 -19.86 3.43
C HIS A 150 -1.72 -19.94 4.28
N THR A 151 -1.86 -19.68 5.59
CA THR A 151 -0.98 -20.05 6.73
C THR A 151 -0.21 -18.91 7.46
N PHE A 152 -0.87 -17.82 7.84
CA PHE A 152 -0.40 -16.95 8.93
C PHE A 152 -1.29 -17.15 10.17
N ASP A 153 -0.67 -17.49 11.29
CA ASP A 153 -1.35 -17.66 12.59
C ASP A 153 -1.38 -16.34 13.38
N ASP A 154 -2.06 -16.32 14.53
CA ASP A 154 -2.21 -15.10 15.33
C ASP A 154 -0.86 -14.55 15.81
N PHE A 155 0.15 -15.40 16.01
CA PHE A 155 1.50 -14.96 16.37
C PHE A 155 2.19 -14.24 15.20
N ASP A 156 2.01 -14.72 13.96
CA ASP A 156 2.50 -14.01 12.78
C ASP A 156 1.83 -12.64 12.65
N VAL A 157 0.52 -12.55 12.90
CA VAL A 157 -0.25 -11.30 12.90
C VAL A 157 0.30 -10.36 13.98
N GLU A 158 0.43 -10.78 15.23
CA GLU A 158 1.00 -9.95 16.30
C GLU A 158 2.42 -9.44 15.99
N LEU A 159 3.26 -10.26 15.37
CA LEU A 159 4.60 -9.85 14.91
C LEU A 159 4.52 -8.77 13.83
N MET A 160 3.64 -8.92 12.86
CA MET A 160 3.41 -7.91 11.82
C MET A 160 2.97 -6.58 12.44
N ALA A 161 2.07 -6.59 13.44
CA ALA A 161 1.57 -5.37 14.08
C ALA A 161 2.69 -4.59 14.76
N LEU A 162 3.49 -5.28 15.57
CA LEU A 162 4.62 -4.65 16.25
C LEU A 162 5.64 -4.09 15.25
N LEU A 163 5.90 -4.81 14.16
CA LEU A 163 6.84 -4.35 13.15
C LEU A 163 6.26 -3.23 12.26
N GLN A 164 4.95 -3.10 12.14
CA GLN A 164 4.29 -1.95 11.52
C GLN A 164 4.41 -0.70 12.39
N GLU A 165 4.39 -0.84 13.72
CA GLU A 165 4.72 0.27 14.63
C GLU A 165 6.19 0.69 14.51
N ASP A 166 7.10 -0.26 14.68
CA ASP A 166 8.54 -0.06 14.57
C ASP A 166 9.20 -1.28 13.93
N GLY A 167 9.58 -1.11 12.66
CA GLY A 167 10.24 -2.13 11.86
C GLY A 167 11.62 -2.51 12.38
N ARG A 168 12.21 -1.75 13.32
CA ARG A 168 13.53 -2.03 13.92
C ARG A 168 13.48 -2.71 15.28
N TYR A 169 12.31 -3.06 15.81
CA TYR A 169 12.24 -3.89 17.01
C TYR A 169 13.15 -5.12 16.90
N THR A 170 14.05 -5.25 17.87
CA THR A 170 14.94 -6.39 17.99
C THR A 170 14.13 -7.64 18.34
N PHE A 171 14.66 -8.82 18.03
CA PHE A 171 14.00 -10.07 18.43
C PHE A 171 13.84 -10.21 19.95
N GLY A 172 14.70 -9.56 20.74
CA GLY A 172 14.56 -9.48 22.19
C GLY A 172 13.41 -8.56 22.65
N GLU A 173 13.16 -7.46 21.95
CA GLU A 173 12.00 -6.60 22.21
C GLU A 173 10.68 -7.28 21.81
N LEU A 174 10.64 -7.89 20.63
CA LEU A 174 9.49 -8.68 20.18
C LEU A 174 9.19 -9.82 21.17
N SER A 175 10.23 -10.54 21.61
CA SER A 175 10.13 -11.60 22.61
C SER A 175 9.48 -11.11 23.92
N ARG A 176 9.96 -9.97 24.46
CA ARG A 176 9.42 -9.39 25.70
C ARG A 176 7.96 -8.96 25.57
N ARG A 177 7.58 -8.40 24.42
CA ARG A 177 6.20 -7.93 24.16
C ARG A 177 5.21 -9.06 23.96
N LEU A 178 5.62 -10.13 23.27
CA LEU A 178 4.72 -11.23 22.87
C LEU A 178 4.78 -12.46 23.80
N GLY A 179 5.67 -12.47 24.79
CA GLY A 179 5.85 -13.62 25.68
C GLY A 179 6.35 -14.88 24.95
N ARG A 180 7.03 -14.71 23.81
CA ARG A 180 7.64 -15.80 23.01
C ARG A 180 9.16 -15.71 23.04
N SER A 181 9.86 -16.79 22.71
CA SER A 181 11.33 -16.76 22.68
C SER A 181 11.86 -15.92 21.50
N ALA A 182 13.01 -15.25 21.68
CA ALA A 182 13.64 -14.47 20.62
C ALA A 182 13.96 -15.31 19.37
N SER A 183 14.27 -16.60 19.54
CA SER A 183 14.46 -17.53 18.43
C SER A 183 13.16 -17.77 17.66
N ALA A 184 12.02 -17.92 18.34
CA ALA A 184 10.72 -18.09 17.69
C ALA A 184 10.31 -16.83 16.91
N CYS A 185 10.48 -15.64 17.51
CA CYS A 185 10.26 -14.37 16.81
C CYS A 185 11.15 -14.26 15.56
N ARG A 186 12.44 -14.58 15.68
CA ARG A 186 13.38 -14.55 14.55
C ARG A 186 12.93 -15.46 13.41
N THR A 187 12.64 -16.74 13.71
CA THR A 187 12.22 -17.70 12.70
C THR A 187 10.96 -17.25 11.98
N ARG A 188 9.95 -16.76 12.70
CA ARG A 188 8.70 -16.29 12.09
C ARG A 188 8.90 -15.02 11.25
N VAL A 189 9.62 -14.02 11.77
CA VAL A 189 9.91 -12.79 11.01
C VAL A 189 10.67 -13.09 9.73
N MET A 190 11.70 -13.96 9.78
CA MET A 190 12.44 -14.35 8.57
C MET A 190 11.53 -15.04 7.56
N ARG A 191 10.66 -15.96 8.01
CA ARG A 191 9.66 -16.59 7.13
C ARG A 191 8.72 -15.57 6.48
N LEU A 192 8.28 -14.54 7.20
CA LEU A 192 7.42 -13.47 6.66
C LEU A 192 8.16 -12.62 5.60
N LEU A 193 9.44 -12.36 5.81
CA LEU A 193 10.30 -11.63 4.86
C LEU A 193 10.61 -12.48 3.62
N ASP A 194 11.02 -13.73 3.81
CA ASP A 194 11.41 -14.65 2.73
C ASP A 194 10.23 -15.01 1.82
N SER A 195 9.02 -15.06 2.39
CA SER A 195 7.79 -15.25 1.63
C SER A 195 7.29 -13.97 0.96
N ASN A 196 7.92 -12.81 1.16
CA ASN A 196 7.42 -11.48 0.75
C ASN A 196 6.04 -11.12 1.32
N ALA A 197 5.54 -11.86 2.31
CA ALA A 197 4.32 -11.51 3.03
C ALA A 197 4.46 -10.18 3.77
N MET A 198 5.70 -9.83 4.12
CA MET A 198 6.08 -8.58 4.77
C MET A 198 7.42 -8.13 4.22
N ARG A 199 7.65 -6.81 4.16
CA ARG A 199 8.99 -6.22 4.03
C ARG A 199 9.16 -5.13 5.07
N ILE A 200 10.40 -4.77 5.39
CA ILE A 200 10.70 -3.68 6.32
C ILE A 200 11.49 -2.63 5.56
N GLY A 201 11.01 -1.39 5.55
CA GLY A 201 11.59 -0.30 4.78
C GLY A 201 11.35 1.07 5.42
N ALA A 202 12.07 2.07 4.93
CA ALA A 202 11.80 3.46 5.28
C ALA A 202 10.49 3.96 4.66
N VAL A 203 9.67 4.58 5.48
CA VAL A 203 8.43 5.26 5.12
C VAL A 203 8.66 6.75 5.36
N ARG A 204 8.53 7.56 4.31
CA ARG A 204 8.57 9.02 4.47
C ARG A 204 7.29 9.53 5.08
N ALA A 205 7.38 10.45 6.02
CA ALA A 205 6.22 11.24 6.41
C ALA A 205 5.83 12.13 5.22
N ARG A 206 4.59 12.01 4.75
CA ARG A 206 4.04 12.92 3.75
C ARG A 206 3.80 14.26 4.44
N ARG A 207 4.82 15.13 4.48
CA ARG A 207 4.61 16.54 4.86
C ARG A 207 3.66 17.10 3.81
N ALA A 208 2.58 17.76 4.25
CA ALA A 208 1.58 18.40 3.38
C ALA A 208 2.16 19.43 2.39
N ALA A 209 3.47 19.68 2.43
CA ALA A 209 4.21 20.51 1.51
C ALA A 209 5.62 19.93 1.30
N THR A 210 5.77 18.92 0.45
CA THR A 210 6.99 18.78 -0.36
C THR A 210 6.62 19.12 -1.79
N SER A 211 7.48 19.87 -2.46
CA SER A 211 7.32 20.50 -3.78
C SER A 211 7.17 19.52 -4.96
N SER A 212 6.66 18.31 -4.72
CA SER A 212 6.45 17.25 -5.71
C SER A 212 4.96 17.09 -6.01
N LEU A 213 4.60 17.25 -7.28
CA LEU A 213 3.31 16.91 -7.85
C LEU A 213 3.14 15.38 -7.80
N LEU A 214 2.11 14.89 -7.12
CA LEU A 214 1.70 13.50 -7.18
C LEU A 214 0.53 13.36 -8.15
N ALA A 215 0.66 12.48 -9.12
CA ALA A 215 -0.34 12.28 -10.15
C ALA A 215 -0.50 10.80 -10.45
N GLY A 216 -1.74 10.36 -10.64
CA GLY A 216 -1.98 9.04 -11.20
C GLY A 216 -2.09 9.09 -12.71
N VAL A 217 -1.77 7.96 -13.31
CA VAL A 217 -1.72 7.76 -14.75
C VAL A 217 -2.48 6.48 -15.08
N GLY A 218 -3.47 6.57 -15.95
CA GLY A 218 -4.18 5.45 -16.54
C GLY A 218 -3.64 5.17 -17.94
N ILE A 219 -3.19 3.94 -18.18
CA ILE A 219 -2.51 3.57 -19.42
C ILE A 219 -3.30 2.44 -20.07
N THR A 220 -3.75 2.66 -21.32
CA THR A 220 -4.29 1.61 -22.16
C THR A 220 -3.20 1.13 -23.10
N LEU A 221 -2.87 -0.16 -23.01
CA LEU A 221 -1.89 -0.82 -23.85
C LEU A 221 -2.60 -1.66 -24.92
N SER A 222 -2.05 -1.67 -26.13
CA SER A 222 -2.37 -2.62 -27.18
C SER A 222 -1.16 -3.54 -27.41
N GLY A 223 -1.42 -4.76 -27.86
CA GLY A 223 -0.37 -5.74 -28.13
C GLY A 223 -0.62 -7.07 -27.45
N SER A 224 0.40 -7.92 -27.49
CA SER A 224 0.37 -9.24 -26.83
C SER A 224 0.79 -9.14 -25.37
N GLU A 225 0.67 -10.27 -24.66
CA GLU A 225 1.22 -10.44 -23.32
C GLU A 225 2.70 -10.02 -23.23
N THR A 226 3.50 -10.35 -24.26
CA THR A 226 4.91 -9.96 -24.35
C THR A 226 5.10 -8.44 -24.40
N THR A 227 4.19 -7.70 -25.03
CA THR A 227 4.22 -6.23 -25.03
C THR A 227 3.94 -5.69 -23.64
N ALA A 228 2.99 -6.28 -22.92
CA ALA A 228 2.70 -5.93 -21.54
C ALA A 228 3.91 -6.20 -20.63
N GLU A 229 4.50 -7.39 -20.68
CA GLU A 229 5.70 -7.74 -19.90
C GLU A 229 6.88 -6.80 -20.17
N ALA A 230 7.14 -6.47 -21.44
CA ALA A 230 8.20 -5.53 -21.82
C ALA A 230 7.91 -4.10 -21.28
N PHE A 231 6.65 -3.68 -21.34
CA PHE A 231 6.22 -2.40 -20.77
C PHE A 231 6.43 -2.38 -19.26
N GLU A 232 6.02 -3.43 -18.55
CA GLU A 232 6.18 -3.57 -17.10
C GLU A 232 7.65 -3.44 -16.67
N GLN A 233 8.55 -4.17 -17.34
CA GLN A 233 9.99 -4.14 -17.04
C GLN A 233 10.58 -2.75 -17.19
N LEU A 234 10.22 -2.04 -18.26
CA LEU A 234 10.71 -0.69 -18.48
C LEU A 234 10.12 0.31 -17.47
N PHE A 235 8.83 0.18 -17.18
CA PHE A 235 8.13 1.09 -16.27
C PHE A 235 8.69 1.00 -14.86
N VAL A 236 9.05 -0.19 -14.39
CA VAL A 236 9.67 -0.36 -13.07
C VAL A 236 10.95 0.47 -12.91
N GLU A 237 11.69 0.75 -13.99
CA GLU A 237 12.95 1.49 -13.95
C GLU A 237 12.78 3.00 -14.12
N LEU A 238 11.60 3.51 -14.51
CA LEU A 238 11.42 4.94 -14.74
C LEU A 238 11.47 5.72 -13.41
N PRO A 239 12.38 6.71 -13.30
CA PRO A 239 12.47 7.55 -12.10
C PRO A 239 11.16 8.29 -11.84
N GLY A 240 10.67 8.23 -10.61
CA GLY A 240 9.47 8.94 -10.18
C GLY A 240 8.20 8.10 -10.16
N ILE A 241 8.21 6.84 -10.63
CA ILE A 241 7.07 5.95 -10.37
C ILE A 241 7.08 5.48 -8.92
N GLU A 242 6.01 5.82 -8.24
CA GLU A 242 5.77 5.42 -6.86
C GLU A 242 4.93 4.13 -6.80
N PHE A 243 4.03 3.94 -7.74
CA PHE A 243 3.14 2.78 -7.81
C PHE A 243 2.84 2.42 -9.26
N ILE A 244 2.77 1.13 -9.59
CA ILE A 244 2.14 0.64 -10.82
C ILE A 244 1.50 -0.72 -10.56
N ALA A 245 0.26 -0.86 -11.02
CA ALA A 245 -0.47 -2.10 -11.08
C ALA A 245 -0.96 -2.37 -12.50
N ARG A 246 -0.90 -3.64 -12.89
CA ARG A 246 -1.66 -4.17 -14.02
C ARG A 246 -3.11 -4.34 -13.59
N THR A 247 -4.04 -3.92 -14.44
CA THR A 247 -5.45 -3.89 -14.08
C THR A 247 -6.36 -4.49 -15.14
N MET A 248 -7.43 -5.13 -14.68
CA MET A 248 -8.58 -5.45 -15.51
C MET A 248 -9.59 -4.30 -15.43
N GLY A 249 -9.97 -3.74 -16.56
CA GLY A 249 -10.91 -2.62 -16.62
C GLY A 249 -10.60 -1.69 -17.79
N THR A 250 -10.84 -0.39 -17.61
CA THR A 250 -10.63 0.61 -18.68
C THR A 250 -9.17 0.81 -19.03
N TYR A 251 -8.28 0.68 -18.04
CA TYR A 251 -6.85 0.81 -18.22
C TYR A 251 -6.19 -0.54 -18.08
N SER A 252 -5.13 -0.78 -18.86
CA SER A 252 -4.26 -1.95 -18.73
C SER A 252 -3.33 -1.77 -17.53
N PHE A 253 -2.91 -0.54 -17.26
CA PHE A 253 -2.12 -0.18 -16.07
C PHE A 253 -2.66 1.07 -15.40
N ILE A 254 -2.58 1.08 -14.08
CA ILE A 254 -2.75 2.28 -13.25
C ILE A 254 -1.45 2.50 -12.51
N ALA A 255 -0.88 3.70 -12.63
CA ALA A 255 0.34 4.09 -11.95
C ALA A 255 0.14 5.37 -11.13
N THR A 256 0.96 5.55 -10.10
CA THR A 256 1.14 6.85 -9.43
C THR A 256 2.58 7.29 -9.64
N ILE A 257 2.75 8.52 -10.11
CA ILE A 257 4.05 9.15 -10.34
C ILE A 257 4.21 10.41 -9.49
N SER A 258 5.42 10.59 -9.01
CA SER A 258 5.90 11.77 -8.28
C SER A 258 6.84 12.56 -9.17
N ALA A 259 6.48 13.82 -9.37
CA ALA A 259 7.22 14.74 -10.21
C ALA A 259 7.59 15.99 -9.42
N ARG A 260 8.86 16.38 -9.46
CA ARG A 260 9.38 17.59 -8.78
C ARG A 260 8.83 18.92 -9.32
N SER A 261 8.13 18.90 -10.46
CA SER A 261 7.54 20.09 -11.10
C SER A 261 6.55 19.68 -12.21
N ILE A 262 5.73 20.62 -12.66
CA ILE A 262 4.83 20.40 -13.82
C ILE A 262 5.63 20.07 -15.10
N PRO A 263 6.74 20.76 -15.45
CA PRO A 263 7.55 20.37 -16.59
C PRO A 263 8.12 18.95 -16.51
N HIS A 264 8.57 18.53 -15.32
CA HIS A 264 9.04 17.16 -15.09
C HIS A 264 7.90 16.14 -15.25
N PHE A 265 6.72 16.44 -14.70
CA PHE A 265 5.53 15.61 -14.91
C PHE A 265 5.17 15.46 -16.38
N ALA A 266 5.17 16.56 -17.14
CA ALA A 266 4.90 16.53 -18.57
C ALA A 266 5.95 15.72 -19.35
N GLN A 267 7.22 15.72 -18.91
CA GLN A 267 8.26 14.87 -19.49
C GLN A 267 7.97 13.39 -19.21
N LEU A 268 7.71 13.01 -17.95
CA LEU A 268 7.37 11.63 -17.59
C LEU A 268 6.18 11.13 -18.41
N VAL A 269 5.11 11.93 -18.56
CA VAL A 269 3.95 11.56 -19.37
C VAL A 269 4.30 11.38 -20.85
N ARG A 270 5.23 12.17 -21.41
CA ARG A 270 5.72 11.96 -22.78
C ARG A 270 6.49 10.65 -22.90
N ASP A 271 7.41 10.40 -21.97
CA ASP A 271 8.22 9.17 -21.96
C ASP A 271 7.32 7.93 -21.88
N ILE A 272 6.22 7.99 -21.13
CA ILE A 272 5.20 6.93 -21.06
C ILE A 272 4.49 6.76 -22.41
N ARG A 273 4.08 7.86 -23.05
CA ARG A 273 3.37 7.83 -24.35
C ARG A 273 4.21 7.30 -25.50
N GLU A 274 5.52 7.48 -25.45
CA GLU A 274 6.45 7.03 -26.48
C GLU A 274 6.73 5.52 -26.40
N GLN A 275 6.22 4.83 -25.36
CA GLN A 275 6.46 3.40 -25.21
C GLN A 275 5.67 2.55 -26.21
N PRO A 276 6.28 1.46 -26.72
CA PRO A 276 5.60 0.54 -27.63
C PRO A 276 4.28 0.01 -27.07
N GLY A 277 3.23 0.05 -27.89
CA GLY A 277 1.90 -0.45 -27.54
C GLY A 277 1.02 0.52 -26.76
N VAL A 278 1.55 1.64 -26.24
CA VAL A 278 0.74 2.61 -25.50
C VAL A 278 -0.23 3.34 -26.43
N MET A 279 -1.52 3.21 -26.16
CA MET A 279 -2.60 3.80 -26.97
C MET A 279 -3.19 5.04 -26.33
N ILE A 280 -3.45 4.99 -25.02
CA ILE A 280 -4.07 6.07 -24.27
C ILE A 280 -3.27 6.27 -22.98
N VAL A 281 -3.01 7.54 -22.66
CA VAL A 281 -2.47 7.95 -21.38
C VAL A 281 -3.37 9.04 -20.82
N ASP A 282 -4.17 8.66 -19.83
CA ASP A 282 -5.00 9.54 -19.03
C ASP A 282 -4.27 9.90 -17.73
N THR A 283 -4.50 11.11 -17.21
CA THR A 283 -3.75 11.61 -16.05
C THR A 283 -4.63 12.43 -15.12
N TRP A 284 -4.42 12.29 -13.82
CA TRP A 284 -5.07 13.09 -12.79
C TRP A 284 -4.06 13.47 -11.70
N VAL A 285 -4.22 14.66 -11.12
CA VAL A 285 -3.38 15.12 -10.00
C VAL A 285 -4.11 14.84 -8.69
N HIS A 286 -3.39 14.29 -7.71
CA HIS A 286 -3.88 14.15 -6.33
C HIS A 286 -3.86 15.51 -5.64
N ALA A 287 -4.98 16.22 -5.66
CA ALA A 287 -5.13 17.55 -5.09
C ALA A 287 -5.08 17.51 -3.56
N HIS A 288 -5.75 16.53 -2.97
CA HIS A 288 -5.74 16.30 -1.53
C HIS A 288 -5.87 14.80 -1.25
N ILE A 289 -5.02 14.27 -0.36
CA ILE A 289 -5.05 12.86 0.03
C ILE A 289 -5.62 12.80 1.44
N TRP A 290 -6.85 12.30 1.54
CA TRP A 290 -7.61 12.23 2.78
C TRP A 290 -7.25 10.99 3.61
N ALA A 291 -6.90 9.89 2.93
CA ALA A 291 -6.42 8.69 3.59
C ALA A 291 -5.38 7.96 2.73
N GLU A 292 -4.33 7.48 3.39
CA GLU A 292 -3.36 6.55 2.85
C GLU A 292 -3.02 5.56 3.96
N ARG A 293 -3.68 4.40 3.95
CA ARG A 293 -3.70 3.41 5.02
C ARG A 293 -3.09 2.09 4.54
N TYR A 294 -1.93 2.15 3.87
CA TYR A 294 -1.20 0.96 3.45
C TYR A 294 -0.48 0.25 4.62
N GLU A 295 -0.39 0.91 5.77
CA GLU A 295 0.10 0.39 7.04
C GLU A 295 -1.12 0.19 7.96
N TRP A 296 -1.78 -0.95 7.87
CA TRP A 296 -2.93 -1.24 8.72
C TRP A 296 -2.54 -1.42 10.19
N SER A 297 -3.37 -0.92 11.09
CA SER A 297 -3.51 -1.43 12.45
C SER A 297 -4.27 -2.75 12.39
N LEU A 298 -3.62 -3.86 12.73
CA LEU A 298 -4.22 -5.21 12.74
C LEU A 298 -5.46 -5.32 13.65
N ASP A 299 -5.69 -4.35 14.53
CA ASP A 299 -6.90 -4.21 15.36
C ASP A 299 -8.21 -4.27 14.53
N ARG A 300 -8.20 -3.75 13.30
CA ARG A 300 -9.38 -3.78 12.40
C ARG A 300 -9.54 -5.12 11.68
N LEU A 301 -8.47 -5.91 11.54
CA LEU A 301 -8.49 -7.26 10.98
C LEU A 301 -8.92 -8.31 12.01
N LEU A 302 -8.47 -8.15 13.26
CA LEU A 302 -8.84 -9.04 14.37
C LEU A 302 -10.28 -8.80 14.84
N GLY A 303 -10.79 -7.58 14.72
CA GLY A 303 -12.20 -7.25 15.02
C GLY A 303 -13.21 -8.02 14.15
N GLY A 304 -12.83 -8.46 12.94
CA GLY A 304 -13.67 -9.31 12.09
C GLY A 304 -13.65 -10.79 12.50
N ARG A 305 -12.48 -11.33 12.89
CA ARG A 305 -12.35 -12.74 13.31
C ARG A 305 -12.99 -13.02 14.68
N MET A 306 -13.01 -12.05 15.59
CA MET A 306 -13.66 -12.24 16.90
C MET A 306 -15.20 -12.29 16.82
N ILE A 307 -15.82 -11.67 15.82
CA ILE A 307 -17.29 -11.73 15.66
C ILE A 307 -17.73 -13.09 15.12
N GLU A 308 -16.93 -13.72 14.25
CA GLU A 308 -17.28 -15.03 13.68
C GLU A 308 -17.01 -16.21 14.62
N GLN A 309 -16.10 -16.08 15.59
CA GLN A 309 -15.85 -17.14 16.58
C GLN A 309 -16.65 -17.03 17.88
N GLY A 310 -17.47 -15.98 18.04
CA GLY A 310 -18.37 -15.80 19.20
C GLY A 310 -19.79 -16.35 19.02
N GLY A 311 -20.11 -16.95 17.86
CA GLY A 311 -21.46 -17.36 17.47
C GLY A 311 -21.72 -18.86 17.53
N SER A 312 -21.22 -19.59 18.53
CA SER A 312 -21.70 -20.95 18.82
C SER A 312 -21.28 -21.33 20.23
N LEU A 313 -22.25 -21.31 21.16
CA LEU A 313 -22.36 -22.09 22.40
C LEU A 313 -23.21 -21.30 23.41
N ALA A 314 -24.53 -21.52 23.33
CA ALA A 314 -25.44 -21.66 24.49
C ALA A 314 -26.90 -21.47 24.02
N ASP A 315 -27.47 -22.50 23.40
CA ASP A 315 -28.93 -22.66 23.42
C ASP A 315 -29.29 -24.14 23.51
N GLU A 316 -28.77 -24.80 24.55
CA GLU A 316 -29.29 -26.07 25.04
C GLU A 316 -29.18 -26.07 26.56
N THR A 317 -30.24 -25.65 27.25
CA THR A 317 -30.64 -26.26 28.54
C THR A 317 -32.09 -25.86 28.89
N GLY A 318 -32.99 -26.83 28.75
CA GLY A 318 -33.98 -27.12 29.79
C GLY A 318 -35.28 -26.31 29.80
N HIS A 319 -36.18 -26.60 28.85
CA HIS A 319 -37.62 -26.46 29.12
C HIS A 319 -38.07 -27.61 30.05
N GLY A 320 -38.03 -27.35 31.35
CA GLY A 320 -38.60 -28.19 32.40
C GLY A 320 -39.77 -27.47 33.08
N SER A 321 -40.98 -27.93 32.75
CA SER A 321 -42.26 -27.70 33.42
C SER A 321 -42.19 -27.33 34.91
N ASN A 322 -42.81 -26.21 35.32
CA ASN A 322 -43.77 -26.22 36.43
C ASN A 322 -44.59 -24.92 36.57
N ARG A 323 -45.91 -25.14 36.73
CA ARG A 323 -47.02 -24.26 37.12
C ARG A 323 -47.68 -23.38 36.06
#